data_AF-A0A124FS15-F1
#
_entry.id   AF-A0A124FS15-F1
#
_cell.length_a   1.000
_cell.length_b   1.000
_cell.length_c   1.000
_cell.angle_alpha   90.00
_cell.angle_beta   90.00
_cell.angle_gamma   90.00
#
_symmetry.space_group_name_H-M   'P 1'
#
loop_
_entity.id
_entity.type
_entity.pdbx_description
1 polymer ?
#
loop_
_entity_poly.entity_id
_entity_poly.type
_entity_poly.pdbx_seq_one_letter_code
_entity_poly.pdbx_strand_id
1 'polypeptide(L)'
;MLQDLSQYILDIAENSLKAQASSVEIEVEEDTRENVLRLRVTDNGVGMDSEQLSMVENPFFTTRTERRVGLGIPFLKQAAETCDGSFEIRSEKGRGTVIEASFRRDCIDCPPLGDIPATVMALMVGWPERSFLFRFRFNDDIFETGTEELLQVLEDRELFASAEVALWISRYIEQGIYNLRTGGNEGFEEDHQP
;
A
#
# COMPACT_ATOMS: atom_id res chain seq x y z
N MET A 1 -15.74 -6.31 -11.63
CA MET A 1 -14.37 -5.80 -11.81
C MET A 1 -13.57 -6.40 -10.67
N LEU A 2 -12.58 -7.25 -10.95
CA LEU A 2 -11.65 -7.72 -9.92
C LEU A 2 -10.88 -6.50 -9.40
N GLN A 3 -10.81 -6.33 -8.08
CA GLN A 3 -10.02 -5.25 -7.48
C GLN A 3 -8.52 -5.54 -7.68
N ASP A 4 -7.75 -4.49 -7.90
CA ASP A 4 -6.28 -4.55 -7.98
C ASP A 4 -5.63 -4.27 -6.61
N LEU A 5 -4.32 -4.52 -6.47
CA LEU A 5 -3.60 -4.32 -5.21
C LEU A 5 -3.59 -2.86 -4.75
N SER A 6 -3.56 -1.90 -5.67
CA SER A 6 -3.60 -0.47 -5.32
C SER A 6 -4.89 -0.11 -4.57
N GLN A 7 -6.03 -0.68 -4.97
CA GLN A 7 -7.29 -0.49 -4.23
C GLN A 7 -7.27 -1.15 -2.84
N TYR A 8 -6.67 -2.34 -2.71
CA TYR A 8 -6.52 -2.98 -1.39
C TYR A 8 -5.61 -2.19 -0.46
N ILE A 9 -4.51 -1.63 -0.97
CA ILE A 9 -3.61 -0.75 -0.23
C ILE A 9 -4.38 0.48 0.27
N LEU A 10 -5.14 1.14 -0.61
CA LEU A 10 -5.91 2.33 -0.23
C LEU A 10 -6.92 1.99 0.88
N ASP A 11 -7.68 0.91 0.72
CA ASP A 11 -8.69 0.50 1.71
C ASP A 11 -8.06 0.15 3.06
N ILE A 12 -6.94 -0.58 3.08
CA ILE A 12 -6.25 -0.96 4.31
C ILE A 12 -5.62 0.27 4.98
N ALA A 13 -4.90 1.10 4.24
CA ALA A 13 -4.27 2.29 4.78
C ALA A 13 -5.31 3.29 5.32
N GLU A 14 -6.44 3.47 4.63
CA GLU A 14 -7.57 4.25 5.16
C GLU A 14 -8.11 3.69 6.48
N ASN A 15 -8.15 2.35 6.63
CA ASN A 15 -8.60 1.72 7.87
C ASN A 15 -7.59 1.96 9.00
N SER A 16 -6.28 1.90 8.72
CA SER A 16 -5.22 2.27 9.67
C SER A 16 -5.37 3.72 10.14
N LEU A 17 -5.66 4.65 9.23
CA LEU A 17 -5.88 6.06 9.55
C LEU A 17 -7.15 6.29 10.39
N LYS A 18 -8.24 5.58 10.10
CA LYS A 18 -9.46 5.57 10.93
C LYS A 18 -9.19 4.96 12.32
N ALA A 19 -8.27 4.00 12.41
CA ALA A 19 -7.75 3.45 13.66
C ALA A 19 -6.73 4.36 14.36
N GLN A 20 -6.68 5.64 13.98
CA GLN A 20 -5.84 6.68 14.59
C GLN A 20 -4.33 6.40 14.49
N ALA A 21 -3.89 5.61 13.51
CA ALA A 21 -2.48 5.44 13.22
C ALA A 21 -1.83 6.80 12.90
N SER A 22 -0.66 7.04 13.50
CA SER A 22 0.20 8.17 13.15
C SER A 22 1.22 7.82 12.07
N SER A 23 1.49 6.51 11.89
CA SER A 23 2.40 5.97 10.88
C SER A 23 1.80 4.74 10.21
N VAL A 24 1.95 4.67 8.89
CA VAL A 24 1.56 3.52 8.06
C VAL A 24 2.72 3.16 7.13
N GLU A 25 3.11 1.90 7.15
CA GLU A 25 4.13 1.32 6.28
C GLU A 25 3.48 0.39 5.27
N ILE A 26 3.77 0.58 3.99
CA ILE A 26 3.25 -0.19 2.87
C ILE A 26 4.43 -0.83 2.15
N GLU A 27 4.44 -2.15 2.09
CA GLU A 27 5.45 -2.91 1.36
C GLU A 27 4.78 -3.77 0.29
N VAL A 28 5.29 -3.65 -0.94
CA VAL A 28 4.91 -4.49 -2.08
C VAL A 28 6.16 -5.21 -2.56
N GLU A 29 6.09 -6.53 -2.65
CA GLU A 29 7.20 -7.38 -3.09
C GLU A 29 6.80 -8.19 -4.30
N GLU A 30 7.64 -8.15 -5.33
CA GLU A 30 7.58 -9.02 -6.49
C GLU A 30 8.85 -9.87 -6.56
N ASP A 31 8.75 -11.14 -6.18
CA ASP A 31 9.82 -12.11 -6.35
C ASP A 31 9.54 -12.97 -7.59
N THR A 32 10.33 -12.77 -8.64
CA THR A 32 10.23 -13.54 -9.89
C THR A 32 10.82 -14.94 -9.76
N ARG A 33 11.74 -15.15 -8.82
CA ARG A 33 12.48 -16.40 -8.61
C ARG A 33 11.65 -17.37 -7.78
N GLU A 34 11.00 -16.86 -6.75
CA GLU A 34 10.08 -17.61 -5.89
C GLU A 34 8.64 -17.59 -6.41
N ASN A 35 8.36 -16.83 -7.48
CA ASN A 35 7.03 -16.68 -8.09
C ASN A 35 5.98 -16.13 -7.10
N VAL A 36 6.36 -15.15 -6.27
CA VAL A 36 5.54 -14.57 -5.20
C VAL A 36 5.30 -13.07 -5.42
N LEU A 37 4.04 -12.65 -5.32
CA LEU A 37 3.64 -11.26 -5.11
C LEU A 37 3.18 -11.14 -3.66
N ARG A 38 3.70 -10.18 -2.90
CA ARG A 38 3.31 -9.94 -1.51
C ARG A 38 2.92 -8.49 -1.30
N LEU A 39 1.84 -8.29 -0.57
CA LEU A 39 1.42 -7.01 -0.02
C LEU A 39 1.51 -7.11 1.50
N ARG A 40 2.14 -6.13 2.14
CA ARG A 40 2.15 -5.98 3.58
C ARG A 40 1.85 -4.53 3.96
N VAL A 41 0.93 -4.34 4.89
CA VAL A 41 0.62 -3.03 5.48
C VAL A 41 0.76 -3.13 7.00
N THR A 42 1.55 -2.24 7.57
CA THR A 42 1.77 -2.15 9.02
C THR A 42 1.37 -0.77 9.50
N ASP A 43 0.63 -0.71 10.61
CA ASP A 43 0.26 0.56 11.25
C ASP A 43 0.49 0.51 12.77
N ASN A 44 0.56 1.70 13.36
CA ASN A 44 0.68 1.89 14.80
C ASN A 44 -0.62 2.44 15.43
N GLY A 45 -1.78 2.13 14.84
CA GLY A 45 -3.08 2.57 15.34
C GLY A 45 -3.47 1.92 16.66
N VAL A 46 -4.73 2.10 17.05
CA VAL A 46 -5.28 1.58 18.31
C VAL A 46 -5.31 0.04 18.40
N GLY A 47 -5.10 -0.66 17.28
CA GLY A 47 -5.17 -2.11 17.19
C GLY A 47 -6.54 -2.70 17.53
N MET A 48 -6.60 -4.02 17.60
CA MET A 48 -7.81 -4.80 17.86
C MET A 48 -7.57 -5.81 18.97
N ASP A 49 -8.59 -6.06 19.78
CA ASP A 49 -8.62 -7.26 20.63
C ASP A 49 -9.05 -8.50 19.82
N SER A 50 -9.01 -9.68 20.44
CA SER A 50 -9.31 -10.94 19.77
C SER A 50 -10.74 -11.01 19.22
N GLU A 51 -11.70 -10.37 19.88
CA GLU A 51 -13.09 -10.33 19.42
C GLU A 51 -13.19 -9.47 18.15
N GLN A 52 -12.64 -8.25 18.18
CA GLN A 52 -12.57 -7.36 17.03
C GLN A 52 -11.83 -8.01 15.85
N LEU A 53 -10.69 -8.67 16.11
CA LEU A 53 -9.88 -9.34 15.10
C LEU A 53 -10.67 -10.46 14.39
N SER A 54 -11.42 -11.27 15.15
CA SER A 54 -12.26 -12.33 14.58
C SER A 54 -13.39 -11.79 13.70
N MET A 55 -13.87 -10.57 14.00
CA MET A 55 -14.93 -9.92 13.25
C MET A 55 -14.43 -9.32 11.94
N VAL A 56 -13.24 -8.71 11.89
CA VAL A 56 -12.72 -8.09 10.65
C VAL A 56 -12.34 -9.10 9.57
N GLU A 57 -12.06 -10.35 9.95
CA GLU A 57 -11.87 -11.45 9.00
C GLU A 57 -13.19 -12.01 8.46
N ASN A 58 -14.32 -11.70 9.11
CA ASN A 58 -15.61 -12.26 8.71
C ASN A 58 -16.19 -11.49 7.50
N PRO A 59 -16.37 -12.13 6.33
CA PRO A 59 -16.88 -11.48 5.12
C PRO A 59 -18.30 -10.91 5.25
N PHE A 60 -19.04 -11.30 6.28
CA PHE A 60 -20.40 -10.80 6.55
C PHE A 60 -20.45 -9.69 7.61
N PHE A 61 -19.31 -9.28 8.17
CA PHE A 61 -19.22 -8.23 9.17
C PHE A 61 -18.68 -6.93 8.55
N THR A 62 -19.52 -5.90 8.45
CA THR A 62 -19.13 -4.56 8.03
C THR A 62 -19.80 -3.52 8.92
N THR A 63 -19.05 -2.50 9.33
CA THR A 63 -19.55 -1.33 10.08
C THR A 63 -19.91 -0.14 9.17
N ARG A 64 -19.73 -0.26 7.84
CA ARG A 64 -20.01 0.82 6.87
C ARG A 64 -21.44 0.72 6.32
N THR A 65 -22.26 1.74 6.56
CA THR A 65 -23.64 1.88 6.03
C THR A 65 -23.73 2.57 4.67
N GLU A 66 -22.68 3.27 4.22
CA GLU A 66 -22.76 4.19 3.05
C GLU A 66 -22.09 3.66 1.77
N ARG A 67 -21.11 2.76 1.88
CA ARG A 67 -20.57 2.00 0.73
C ARG A 67 -21.13 0.57 0.79
N ARG A 68 -21.76 0.12 -0.29
CA ARG A 68 -22.40 -1.21 -0.41
C ARG A 68 -21.39 -2.40 -0.35
N VAL A 69 -20.10 -2.11 -0.18
CA VAL A 69 -18.98 -3.05 -0.32
C VAL A 69 -17.86 -2.58 0.63
N GLY A 70 -17.92 -2.99 1.91
CA GLY A 70 -16.80 -2.88 2.86
C GLY A 70 -15.96 -4.14 2.80
N LEU A 71 -15.33 -4.41 1.65
CA LEU A 71 -14.86 -5.75 1.29
C LEU A 71 -13.34 -5.94 1.33
N GLY A 72 -12.55 -4.91 1.64
CA GLY A 72 -11.09 -4.92 1.51
C GLY A 72 -10.37 -6.12 2.12
N ILE A 73 -10.50 -6.36 3.44
CA ILE A 73 -9.74 -7.43 4.13
C ILE A 73 -10.26 -8.84 3.76
N PRO A 74 -11.58 -9.14 3.84
CA PRO A 74 -12.05 -10.48 3.48
C PRO A 74 -11.85 -10.85 2.01
N PHE A 75 -11.90 -9.88 1.09
CA PHE A 75 -11.65 -10.14 -0.33
C PHE A 75 -10.16 -10.26 -0.63
N LEU A 76 -9.31 -9.50 0.06
CA LEU A 76 -7.87 -9.69 -0.02
C LEU A 76 -7.48 -11.11 0.43
N LYS A 77 -8.06 -11.57 1.54
CA LYS A 77 -7.91 -12.96 2.02
C LYS A 77 -8.37 -13.97 0.97
N GLN A 78 -9.58 -13.80 0.44
CA GLN A 78 -10.11 -14.70 -0.59
C GLN A 78 -9.22 -14.74 -1.84
N ALA A 79 -8.75 -13.59 -2.31
CA ALA A 79 -7.88 -13.49 -3.47
C ALA A 79 -6.54 -14.19 -3.24
N ALA A 80 -5.94 -14.02 -2.06
CA ALA A 80 -4.69 -14.69 -1.68
C ALA A 80 -4.87 -16.21 -1.64
N GLU A 81 -5.92 -16.69 -0.98
CA GLU A 81 -6.23 -18.13 -0.87
C GLU A 81 -6.57 -18.76 -2.23
N THR A 82 -7.26 -18.02 -3.12
CA THR A 82 -7.60 -18.49 -4.48
C THR A 82 -6.38 -18.61 -5.38
N CYS A 83 -5.34 -17.82 -5.12
CA CYS A 83 -4.09 -17.84 -5.87
C CYS A 83 -2.98 -18.64 -5.19
N ASP A 84 -3.34 -19.63 -4.37
CA ASP A 84 -2.42 -20.51 -3.64
C ASP A 84 -1.35 -19.74 -2.85
N GLY A 85 -1.70 -18.54 -2.39
CA GLY A 85 -0.89 -17.75 -1.50
C GLY A 85 -1.38 -17.87 -0.06
N SER A 86 -1.07 -16.86 0.75
CA SER A 86 -1.38 -16.83 2.18
C SER A 86 -1.93 -15.47 2.58
N PHE A 87 -2.79 -15.46 3.59
CA PHE A 87 -3.25 -14.23 4.23
C PHE A 87 -3.04 -14.32 5.73
N GLU A 88 -2.53 -13.26 6.33
CA GLU A 88 -2.34 -13.14 7.77
C GLU A 88 -2.68 -11.73 8.24
N ILE A 89 -3.38 -11.64 9.37
CA ILE A 89 -3.60 -10.39 10.10
C ILE A 89 -3.22 -10.58 11.57
N ARG A 90 -2.39 -9.67 12.07
CA ARG A 90 -1.97 -9.62 13.47
C ARG A 90 -2.29 -8.25 14.02
N SER A 91 -2.96 -8.18 15.15
CA SER A 91 -3.28 -6.91 15.80
C SER A 91 -3.27 -7.08 17.31
N GLU A 92 -2.78 -6.07 18.01
CA GLU A 92 -2.81 -6.01 19.48
C GLU A 92 -3.29 -4.62 19.91
N LYS A 93 -4.26 -4.60 20.84
CA LYS A 93 -4.85 -3.37 21.37
C LYS A 93 -3.78 -2.45 21.94
N GLY A 94 -3.72 -1.22 21.43
CA GLY A 94 -2.74 -0.19 21.78
C GLY A 94 -1.38 -0.31 21.11
N ARG A 95 -1.17 -1.29 20.20
CA ARG A 95 0.11 -1.47 19.49
C ARG A 95 0.03 -1.28 17.98
N GLY A 96 -1.13 -1.56 17.37
CA GLY A 96 -1.34 -1.42 15.93
C GLY A 96 -1.70 -2.74 15.25
N THR A 97 -1.61 -2.76 13.93
CA THR A 97 -2.03 -3.89 13.08
C THR A 97 -1.01 -4.15 11.97
N VAL A 98 -0.81 -5.42 11.64
CA VAL A 98 -0.06 -5.89 10.48
C VAL A 98 -0.99 -6.76 9.65
N ILE A 99 -1.15 -6.44 8.37
CA ILE A 99 -1.86 -7.25 7.39
C ILE A 99 -0.84 -7.66 6.33
N GLU A 100 -0.82 -8.96 6.00
CA GLU A 100 0.04 -9.52 4.98
C GLU A 100 -0.76 -10.46 4.07
N ALA A 101 -0.61 -10.30 2.77
CA ALA A 101 -1.19 -11.18 1.77
C ALA A 101 -0.11 -11.54 0.74
N SER A 102 0.02 -12.83 0.42
CA SER A 102 0.87 -13.32 -0.65
C SER A 102 0.03 -13.99 -1.72
N PHE A 103 0.55 -14.01 -2.95
CA PHE A 103 -0.09 -14.58 -4.12
C PHE A 103 0.99 -15.25 -4.96
N ARG A 104 0.64 -16.35 -5.62
CA ARG A 104 1.46 -16.89 -6.69
C ARG A 104 1.33 -15.99 -7.93
N ARG A 105 2.44 -15.49 -8.49
CA ARG A 105 2.40 -14.44 -9.54
C ARG A 105 1.79 -14.92 -10.86
N ASP A 106 1.94 -16.19 -11.19
CA ASP A 106 1.39 -16.81 -12.40
C ASP A 106 -0.04 -17.34 -12.24
N CYS A 107 -0.68 -17.12 -11.07
CA CYS A 107 -2.10 -17.38 -10.88
C CYS A 107 -2.93 -16.53 -11.87
N ILE A 108 -3.89 -17.16 -12.54
CA ILE A 108 -4.80 -16.49 -13.49
C ILE A 108 -5.60 -15.38 -12.80
N ASP A 109 -6.00 -15.62 -11.55
CA ASP A 109 -6.79 -14.69 -10.75
C ASP A 109 -5.91 -13.78 -9.87
N CYS A 110 -4.58 -13.76 -10.09
CA CYS A 110 -3.68 -12.91 -9.31
C CYS A 110 -4.10 -11.45 -9.51
N PRO A 111 -4.39 -10.69 -8.43
CA PRO A 111 -4.72 -9.29 -8.58
C PRO A 111 -3.58 -8.55 -9.29
N PRO A 112 -3.88 -7.74 -10.32
CA PRO A 112 -2.87 -6.88 -10.90
C PRO A 112 -2.44 -5.84 -9.84
N LEU A 113 -1.26 -5.25 -10.02
CA LEU A 113 -0.79 -4.20 -9.10
C LEU A 113 -1.70 -2.98 -9.08
N GLY A 114 -2.29 -2.61 -10.21
CA GLY A 114 -3.00 -1.35 -10.36
C GLY A 114 -2.05 -0.15 -10.35
N ASP A 115 -2.55 1.01 -9.93
CA ASP A 115 -1.78 2.26 -9.89
C ASP A 115 -1.25 2.51 -8.47
N ILE A 116 -0.19 1.76 -8.14
CA ILE A 116 0.51 1.89 -6.85
C ILE A 116 1.06 3.31 -6.65
N PRO A 117 1.77 3.93 -7.63
CA PRO A 117 2.31 5.27 -7.46
C PRO A 117 1.24 6.31 -7.11
N ALA A 118 0.13 6.37 -7.86
CA ALA A 118 -0.93 7.32 -7.59
C ALA A 118 -1.62 7.05 -6.25
N THR A 119 -1.75 5.79 -5.85
CA THR A 119 -2.36 5.42 -4.57
C THR A 119 -1.51 5.87 -3.38
N VAL A 120 -0.20 5.58 -3.41
CA VAL A 120 0.73 5.98 -2.34
C VAL A 120 0.80 7.50 -2.25
N MET A 121 0.90 8.17 -3.40
CA MET A 121 0.84 9.62 -3.48
C MET A 121 -0.45 10.18 -2.87
N ALA A 122 -1.61 9.63 -3.22
CA ALA A 122 -2.90 10.10 -2.71
C ALA A 122 -3.01 9.94 -1.18
N LEU A 123 -2.42 8.88 -0.61
CA LEU A 123 -2.34 8.68 0.83
C LEU A 123 -1.45 9.75 1.49
N MET A 124 -0.25 10.00 0.95
CA MET A 124 0.68 11.00 1.47
C MET A 124 0.10 12.42 1.40
N VAL A 125 -0.47 12.81 0.25
CA VAL A 125 -1.07 14.13 0.02
C VAL A 125 -2.39 14.30 0.77
N GLY A 126 -3.21 13.25 0.87
CA GLY A 126 -4.48 13.29 1.59
C GLY A 126 -4.31 13.39 3.11
N TRP A 127 -3.16 12.97 3.63
CA TRP A 127 -2.86 12.91 5.06
C TRP A 127 -1.45 13.42 5.37
N PRO A 128 -1.14 14.70 5.08
CA PRO A 128 0.23 15.24 5.20
C PRO A 128 0.74 15.28 6.65
N GLU A 129 -0.16 15.19 7.62
CA GLU A 129 0.17 15.11 9.05
C GLU A 129 0.55 13.70 9.54
N ARG A 130 0.51 12.71 8.65
CA ARG A 130 0.79 11.30 8.95
C ARG A 130 2.09 10.87 8.29
N SER A 131 2.79 9.98 8.97
CA SER A 131 4.00 9.35 8.44
C SER A 131 3.60 8.20 7.54
N PHE A 132 4.10 8.19 6.30
CA PHE A 132 3.99 7.04 5.42
C PHE A 132 5.38 6.59 5.01
N LEU A 133 5.58 5.28 5.01
CA LEU A 133 6.74 4.65 4.41
C LEU A 133 6.26 3.68 3.34
N PHE A 134 6.77 3.84 2.13
CA PHE A 134 6.49 2.95 1.01
C PHE A 134 7.76 2.23 0.60
N ARG A 135 7.66 0.90 0.47
CA ARG A 135 8.70 0.04 -0.09
C ARG A 135 8.16 -0.76 -1.25
N PHE A 136 8.92 -0.78 -2.34
CA PHE A 136 8.72 -1.72 -3.43
C PHE A 136 9.98 -2.58 -3.57
N ARG A 137 9.83 -3.90 -3.42
CA ARG A 137 10.90 -4.88 -3.60
C ARG A 137 10.69 -5.63 -4.90
N PHE A 138 11.75 -5.79 -5.69
CA PHE A 138 11.76 -6.66 -6.86
C PHE A 138 12.96 -7.59 -6.77
N ASN A 139 12.71 -8.86 -6.48
CA ASN A 139 13.74 -9.81 -6.08
C ASN A 139 14.56 -9.26 -4.88
N ASP A 140 15.86 -8.97 -5.06
CA ASP A 140 16.74 -8.48 -4.00
C ASP A 140 16.78 -6.95 -3.89
N ASP A 141 16.32 -6.23 -4.91
CA ASP A 141 16.41 -4.78 -5.00
C ASP A 141 15.21 -4.11 -4.31
N ILE A 142 15.44 -2.96 -3.67
CA ILE A 142 14.43 -2.23 -2.90
C ILE A 142 14.43 -0.75 -3.32
N PHE A 143 13.24 -0.24 -3.62
CA PHE A 143 12.94 1.18 -3.70
C PHE A 143 12.18 1.54 -2.42
N GLU A 144 12.59 2.62 -1.76
CA GLU A 144 11.96 3.10 -0.54
C GLU A 144 11.77 4.60 -0.65
N THR A 145 10.61 5.10 -0.23
CA THR A 145 10.42 6.52 0.05
C THR A 145 9.36 6.73 1.12
N GLY A 146 9.39 7.88 1.79
CA GLY A 146 8.43 8.21 2.82
C GLY A 146 8.14 9.69 2.95
N THR A 147 7.10 10.02 3.70
CA THR A 147 6.67 11.41 3.90
C THR A 147 7.81 12.25 4.49
N GLU A 148 8.59 11.72 5.44
CA GLU A 148 9.70 12.43 6.08
C GLU A 148 10.85 12.76 5.11
N GLU A 149 11.15 11.88 4.17
CA GLU A 149 12.17 12.11 3.14
C GLU A 149 11.69 13.17 2.15
N LEU A 150 10.46 13.03 1.65
CA LEU A 150 9.86 13.98 0.69
C LEU A 150 9.74 15.38 1.28
N LEU A 151 9.43 15.50 2.58
CA LEU A 151 9.41 16.79 3.28
C LEU A 151 10.78 17.46 3.38
N GLN A 152 11.87 16.69 3.45
CA GLN A 152 13.23 17.26 3.42
C GLN A 152 13.56 17.86 2.05
N VAL A 153 13.03 17.28 0.97
CA VAL A 153 13.21 17.78 -0.40
C VAL A 153 12.34 19.01 -0.66
N LEU A 154 11.10 19.00 -0.18
CA LEU A 154 10.13 20.07 -0.42
C LEU A 154 10.33 21.29 0.50
N GLU A 155 11.05 21.13 1.63
CA GLU A 155 11.29 22.16 2.66
C GLU A 155 10.02 22.67 3.39
N ASP A 156 8.82 22.43 2.87
CA ASP A 156 7.54 22.83 3.46
C ASP A 156 6.45 21.75 3.26
N ARG A 157 5.68 21.48 4.33
CA ARG A 157 4.56 20.52 4.36
C ARG A 157 3.33 21.04 3.60
N GLU A 158 3.13 22.36 3.52
CA GLU A 158 1.99 22.93 2.81
C GLU A 158 2.03 22.63 1.30
N LEU A 159 3.23 22.39 0.76
CA LEU A 159 3.45 22.08 -0.65
C LEU A 159 2.82 20.74 -1.07
N PHE A 160 2.58 19.81 -0.14
CA PHE A 160 1.84 18.57 -0.42
C PHE A 160 0.42 18.84 -0.93
N ALA A 161 -0.18 19.98 -0.59
CA ALA A 161 -1.51 20.35 -1.09
C ALA A 161 -1.50 20.79 -2.57
N SER A 162 -0.33 21.00 -3.18
CA SER A 162 -0.23 21.42 -4.57
C SER A 162 -0.35 20.23 -5.52
N ALA A 163 -1.11 20.42 -6.60
CA ALA A 163 -1.27 19.40 -7.64
C ALA A 163 0.06 19.06 -8.33
N GLU A 164 0.98 20.02 -8.42
CA GLU A 164 2.30 19.84 -9.00
C GLU A 164 3.16 18.87 -8.17
N VAL A 165 3.22 19.08 -6.85
CA VAL A 165 3.96 18.19 -5.95
C VAL A 165 3.32 16.80 -5.92
N ALA A 166 1.99 16.72 -5.90
CA ALA A 166 1.29 15.44 -6.01
C ALA A 166 1.72 14.67 -7.28
N LEU A 167 1.71 15.32 -8.45
CA LEU A 167 2.16 14.69 -9.70
C LEU A 167 3.65 14.32 -9.66
N TRP A 168 4.49 15.17 -9.06
CA TRP A 168 5.92 14.89 -8.90
C TRP A 168 6.16 13.66 -8.02
N ILE A 169 5.51 13.53 -6.86
CA ILE A 169 5.61 12.36 -5.97
C ILE A 169 5.19 11.08 -6.71
N SER A 170 4.06 11.13 -7.43
CA SER A 170 3.57 9.97 -8.19
C SER A 170 4.59 9.53 -9.23
N ARG A 171 5.17 10.47 -10.00
CA ARG A 171 6.19 10.17 -11.01
C ARG A 171 7.49 9.67 -10.39
N TYR A 172 7.91 10.23 -9.26
CA TYR A 172 9.10 9.79 -8.54
C TYR A 172 8.98 8.31 -8.12
N ILE A 173 7.83 7.91 -7.57
CA ILE A 173 7.56 6.52 -7.19
C ILE A 173 7.50 5.62 -8.44
N GLU A 174 6.81 6.05 -9.49
CA GLU A 174 6.72 5.31 -10.76
C GLU A 174 8.11 5.04 -11.35
N GLN A 175 8.96 6.07 -11.42
CA GLN A 175 10.32 5.97 -11.93
C GLN A 175 11.19 5.07 -11.04
N GLY A 176 11.04 5.16 -9.72
CA GLY A 176 11.73 4.30 -8.76
C GLY A 176 11.43 2.82 -9.00
N ILE A 177 10.15 2.48 -9.13
CA ILE A 177 9.70 1.11 -9.42
C ILE A 177 10.18 0.66 -10.81
N TYR A 178 10.08 1.52 -11.82
CA TYR A 178 10.55 1.22 -13.17
C TYR A 178 12.05 0.91 -13.21
N ASN A 179 12.87 1.80 -12.65
CA ASN A 179 14.33 1.63 -12.60
C ASN A 179 14.73 0.35 -11.89
N LEU A 180 14.04 0.01 -10.81
CA LEU A 180 14.28 -1.18 -10.03
C LEU A 180 13.95 -2.47 -10.79
N ARG A 181 12.91 -2.47 -11.64
CA ARG A 181 12.58 -3.61 -12.51
C ARG A 181 13.50 -3.75 -13.73
N THR A 182 13.99 -2.64 -14.26
CA THR A 182 14.80 -2.61 -15.50
C THR A 182 16.30 -2.54 -15.26
N GLY A 183 16.74 -2.37 -14.00
CA GLY A 183 18.14 -2.15 -13.65
C GLY A 183 18.66 -0.76 -14.04
N GLY A 184 17.77 0.23 -14.23
CA GLY A 184 18.11 1.64 -14.48
C GLY A 184 18.72 1.93 -15.85
N ASN A 185 18.60 1.03 -16.83
CA ASN A 185 19.29 1.13 -18.13
C ASN A 185 18.52 1.85 -19.25
N GLU A 186 17.36 2.44 -18.97
CA GLU A 186 16.67 3.34 -19.90
C GLU A 186 16.30 4.63 -19.17
N GLY A 187 17.19 5.61 -19.26
CA GLY A 187 16.92 6.97 -18.82
C GLY A 187 15.85 7.60 -19.69
N PHE A 188 14.72 7.96 -19.10
CA PHE A 188 13.81 8.93 -19.70
C PHE A 188 14.54 10.28 -19.72
N GLU A 189 14.67 10.86 -20.92
CA GLU A 189 15.19 12.21 -21.10
C GLU A 189 14.43 13.17 -20.17
N GLU A 190 15.18 13.91 -19.36
CA GLU A 190 14.69 14.98 -18.51
C GLU A 190 13.97 16.04 -19.35
N ASP A 191 12.65 15.94 -19.47
CA ASP A 191 11.84 17.06 -19.93
C ASP A 191 11.22 17.78 -18.72
N HIS A 192 11.92 18.87 -18.35
CA HIS A 192 11.41 20.08 -17.74
C HIS A 192 10.90 19.98 -16.29
N GLN A 193 11.81 20.24 -15.34
CA GLN A 193 11.48 20.97 -14.11
C GLN A 193 11.12 22.43 -14.45
N PRO A 194 10.17 23.06 -13.74
CA PRO A 194 9.90 24.49 -13.84
C PRO A 194 11.02 25.36 -13.25
#